data_AF-A0A7V3VIG6-F1
#
_entry.id   AF-A0A7V3VIG6-F1
#
_cell.length_a   1.000
_cell.length_b   1.000
_cell.length_c   1.000
_cell.angle_alpha   90.00
_cell.angle_beta   90.00
_cell.angle_gamma   90.00
#
_symmetry.space_group_name_H-M   'P 1'
#
loop_
_entity.id
_entity.type
_entity.pdbx_description
1 polymer ?
#
loop_
_entity_poly.entity_id
_entity_poly.type
_entity_poly.pdbx_seq_one_letter_code
_entity_poly.pdbx_strand_id
1 'polypeptide(L)'
;VSAKTGEGLTEVVDLLEGWMERSLPRGIPTLVCERQVEAARRAAAGCREAMEALEAGYSEEVALQGLRSAQRALDDLLGGGGDERLYDLIFARFCIGK
;
A
#
# COMPACT_ATOMS: atom_id res chain seq x y z
N VAL A 1 18.99 26.84 14.27
CA VAL A 1 19.61 25.74 13.50
C VAL A 1 20.46 26.32 12.41
N SER A 2 21.78 26.13 12.49
CA SER A 2 22.74 26.59 11.49
C SER A 2 23.25 25.40 10.69
N ALA A 3 22.88 25.32 9.42
CA ALA A 3 23.36 24.26 8.52
C ALA A 3 24.88 24.33 8.25
N LYS A 4 25.50 25.50 8.50
CA LYS A 4 26.94 25.72 8.27
C LYS A 4 27.80 25.27 9.46
N THR A 5 27.29 25.38 10.68
CA THR A 5 28.03 25.05 11.91
C THR A 5 27.52 23.79 12.60
N GLY A 6 26.36 23.26 12.19
CA GLY A 6 25.72 22.09 12.81
C GLY A 6 24.98 22.42 14.13
N GLU A 7 25.06 23.66 14.59
CA GLU A 7 24.45 24.11 15.84
C GLU A 7 22.93 24.11 15.71
N GLY A 8 22.23 23.44 16.64
CA GLY A 8 20.78 23.26 16.57
C GLY A 8 20.31 22.01 15.80
N LEU A 9 21.21 21.19 15.25
CA LEU A 9 20.81 20.02 14.44
C LEU A 9 20.24 18.90 15.31
N THR A 10 20.80 18.68 16.51
CA THR A 10 20.30 17.69 17.46
C THR A 10 18.86 17.99 17.85
N GLU A 11 18.54 19.24 18.14
CA GLU A 11 17.18 19.67 18.50
C GLU A 11 16.17 19.45 17.35
N VAL A 12 16.62 19.54 16.09
CA VAL A 12 15.79 19.20 14.93
C VAL A 12 15.56 17.69 14.84
N VAL A 13 16.60 16.88 15.06
CA VAL A 13 16.49 15.43 15.06
C VAL A 13 15.53 14.97 16.17
N ASP A 14 15.69 15.48 17.39
CA ASP A 14 14.82 15.14 18.52
C ASP A 14 13.35 15.51 18.25
N LEU A 15 13.12 16.66 17.61
CA LEU A 15 11.79 17.10 17.22
C LEU A 15 11.17 16.19 16.15
N LEU A 16 11.97 15.77 15.16
CA LEU A 16 11.55 14.84 14.11
C LEU A 16 11.26 13.45 14.67
N GLU A 17 12.11 12.94 15.56
CA GLU A 17 11.90 11.67 16.24
C GLU A 17 10.59 11.70 17.01
N GLY A 18 10.40 12.69 17.88
CA GLY A 18 9.16 12.86 18.63
C GLY A 18 7.92 12.98 17.74
N TRP A 19 8.04 13.68 16.61
CA TRP A 19 6.96 13.77 15.63
C TRP A 19 6.64 12.41 14.98
N MET A 20 7.66 11.65 14.58
CA MET A 20 7.49 10.32 14.02
C MET A 20 6.86 9.35 15.03
N GLU A 21 7.27 9.38 16.30
CA GLU A 21 6.69 8.50 17.33
C GLU A 21 5.18 8.69 17.50
N ARG A 22 4.71 9.94 17.37
CA ARG A 22 3.29 10.28 17.49
C ARG A 22 2.50 10.04 16.20
N SER A 23 3.15 10.22 15.05
CA SER A 23 2.46 10.26 13.75
C SER A 23 2.46 8.92 13.02
N LEU A 24 3.43 8.04 13.31
CA LEU A 24 3.56 6.74 12.65
C LEU A 24 2.93 5.64 13.51
N PRO A 25 2.05 4.80 12.94
CA PRO A 25 1.55 3.62 13.63
C PRO A 25 2.71 2.70 14.00
N ARG A 26 2.93 2.45 15.30
CA ARG A 26 3.95 1.50 15.79
C ARG A 26 3.37 0.10 15.89
N GLY A 27 4.14 -0.90 15.44
CA GLY A 27 3.81 -2.32 15.61
C GLY A 27 2.68 -2.86 14.74
N ILE A 28 2.16 -2.06 13.80
CA ILE A 28 1.13 -2.50 12.85
C ILE A 28 1.81 -2.74 11.49
N PRO A 29 1.64 -3.92 10.87
CA PRO A 29 2.06 -4.15 9.49
C PRO A 29 1.42 -3.09 8.59
N THR A 30 2.25 -2.27 7.95
CA THR A 30 1.80 -1.18 7.08
C THR A 30 2.21 -1.47 5.64
N LEU A 31 1.45 -0.89 4.71
CA LEU A 31 1.82 -0.92 3.29
C LEU A 31 2.99 0.04 3.10
N VAL A 32 4.08 -0.43 2.50
CA VAL A 32 5.37 0.26 2.45
C VAL A 32 5.66 0.88 1.09
N CYS A 33 4.83 0.62 0.07
CA CYS A 33 4.99 1.23 -1.25
C CYS A 33 3.66 1.61 -1.91
N GLU A 34 3.74 2.56 -2.84
CA GLU A 34 2.59 3.10 -3.59
C GLU A 34 1.81 2.00 -4.32
N ARG A 35 2.52 1.02 -4.91
CA ARG A 35 1.90 -0.14 -5.57
C ARG A 35 1.00 -0.93 -4.62
N GLN A 36 1.46 -1.18 -3.39
CA GLN A 36 0.68 -1.90 -2.39
C GLN A 36 -0.55 -1.10 -1.96
N VAL A 37 -0.39 0.21 -1.75
CA VAL A 37 -1.50 1.12 -1.42
C VAL A 37 -2.56 1.12 -2.53
N GLU A 38 -2.13 1.19 -3.79
CA GLU A 38 -3.05 1.19 -4.93
C GLU A 38 -3.78 -0.15 -5.09
N ALA A 39 -3.09 -1.28 -4.90
CA ALA A 39 -3.72 -2.58 -4.89
C ALA A 39 -4.77 -2.72 -3.76
N ALA A 40 -4.47 -2.24 -2.55
CA ALA A 40 -5.42 -2.24 -1.44
C ALA A 40 -6.64 -1.33 -1.71
N ARG A 41 -6.44 -0.17 -2.36
CA ARG A 41 -7.53 0.73 -2.76
C ARG A 41 -8.47 0.07 -3.76
N ARG A 42 -7.92 -0.56 -4.82
CA ARG A 42 -8.72 -1.30 -5.80
C ARG A 42 -9.48 -2.45 -5.16
N ALA A 43 -8.87 -3.16 -4.21
CA ALA A 43 -9.53 -4.22 -3.46
C ALA A 43 -10.73 -3.68 -2.67
N ALA A 44 -10.54 -2.59 -1.92
CA ALA A 44 -11.60 -1.95 -1.16
C ALA A 44 -12.73 -1.41 -2.04
N ALA A 45 -12.40 -0.87 -3.22
CA ALA A 45 -13.39 -0.40 -4.19
C ALA A 45 -14.26 -1.57 -4.70
N GLY A 46 -13.67 -2.68 -5.11
CA GLY A 46 -14.43 -3.85 -5.58
C GLY A 46 -15.34 -4.46 -4.51
N CYS A 47 -14.89 -4.49 -3.24
CA CYS A 47 -15.74 -4.91 -2.12
C CYS A 47 -16.93 -3.97 -1.93
N ARG A 48 -16.72 -2.65 -2.05
CA ARG A 48 -17.77 -1.65 -1.92
C ARG A 48 -18.80 -1.76 -3.03
N GLU A 49 -18.35 -1.90 -4.29
CA GLU A 49 -19.22 -2.13 -5.44
C GLU A 49 -20.09 -3.37 -5.25
N ALA A 50 -19.52 -4.46 -4.72
CA ALA A 50 -20.28 -5.67 -4.41
C ALA A 50 -21.33 -5.45 -3.32
N MET A 51 -20.98 -4.73 -2.24
CA MET A 51 -21.92 -4.38 -1.17
C MET A 51 -23.07 -3.51 -1.69
N GLU A 52 -22.74 -2.43 -2.42
CA GLU A 52 -23.72 -1.52 -3.02
C GLU A 52 -24.66 -2.25 -3.99
N ALA A 53 -24.15 -3.21 -4.76
CA ALA A 53 -24.96 -4.02 -5.65
C ALA A 53 -26.00 -4.87 -4.89
N LEU A 54 -25.58 -5.52 -3.80
CA LEU A 54 -26.47 -6.31 -2.96
C LEU A 54 -27.51 -5.44 -2.25
N GLU A 55 -27.10 -4.30 -1.70
CA GLU A 55 -27.99 -3.35 -1.02
C GLU A 55 -29.03 -2.75 -1.97
N ALA A 56 -28.66 -2.52 -3.23
CA ALA A 56 -29.57 -2.04 -4.28
C ALA A 56 -30.50 -3.16 -4.82
N GLY A 57 -30.38 -4.40 -4.35
CA GLY A 57 -31.23 -5.52 -4.76
C GLY A 57 -30.87 -6.13 -6.12
N TYR A 58 -29.67 -5.89 -6.63
CA TYR A 58 -29.18 -6.58 -7.83
C TYR A 58 -28.90 -8.07 -7.56
N SER A 59 -28.79 -8.85 -8.62
CA SER A 59 -28.47 -10.28 -8.51
C SER A 59 -27.06 -10.50 -7.95
N GLU A 60 -26.86 -11.67 -7.34
CA GLU A 60 -25.56 -12.10 -6.83
C GLU A 60 -24.48 -12.13 -7.93
N GLU A 61 -24.86 -12.35 -9.19
CA GLU A 61 -23.94 -12.29 -10.33
C GLU A 61 -23.32 -10.90 -10.51
N VAL A 62 -24.08 -9.83 -10.26
CA VAL A 62 -23.60 -8.45 -10.34
C VAL A 62 -22.61 -8.19 -9.19
N ALA A 63 -22.95 -8.61 -7.98
CA ALA A 63 -22.06 -8.46 -6.83
C ALA A 63 -20.75 -9.27 -6.98
N LEU A 64 -20.83 -10.46 -7.58
CA LEU A 64 -19.68 -11.33 -7.84
C LEU A 64 -18.62 -10.63 -8.72
N GLN A 65 -19.02 -9.74 -9.63
CA GLN A 65 -18.08 -8.96 -10.42
C GLN A 65 -17.17 -8.09 -9.54
N GLY A 66 -17.75 -7.36 -8.59
CA GLY A 66 -17.00 -6.53 -7.63
C GLY A 66 -16.05 -7.36 -6.79
N LEU A 67 -16.51 -8.51 -6.29
CA LEU A 67 -15.67 -9.45 -5.52
C LEU A 67 -14.50 -10.02 -6.34
N ARG A 68 -14.71 -10.35 -7.62
CA ARG A 68 -13.63 -10.81 -8.52
C ARG A 68 -12.60 -9.72 -8.81
N SER A 69 -13.03 -8.47 -8.91
CA SER A 69 -12.11 -7.33 -9.00
C SER A 69 -11.32 -7.17 -7.71
N ALA A 70 -11.96 -7.30 -6.55
CA ALA A 70 -11.29 -7.20 -5.27
C ALA A 70 -10.25 -8.32 -5.07
N GLN A 71 -10.61 -9.56 -5.42
CA GLN A 71 -9.72 -10.71 -5.36
C GLN A 71 -8.46 -10.50 -6.21
N ARG A 72 -8.60 -10.11 -7.48
CA ARG A 72 -7.45 -9.86 -8.37
C ARG A 72 -6.52 -8.77 -7.83
N ALA A 73 -7.08 -7.70 -7.25
CA ALA A 73 -6.28 -6.65 -6.64
C ALA A 73 -5.50 -7.14 -5.41
N LEU A 74 -6.06 -8.07 -4.64
CA LEU A 74 -5.36 -8.72 -3.53
C LEU A 74 -4.29 -9.70 -4.03
N ASP A 75 -4.55 -10.43 -5.11
CA ASP A 75 -3.55 -11.29 -5.74
C ASP A 75 -2.35 -10.45 -6.21
N ASP A 76 -2.58 -9.31 -6.87
CA ASP A 76 -1.53 -8.36 -7.25
C ASP A 76 -0.75 -7.84 -6.03
N LEU A 77 -1.44 -7.57 -4.91
CA LEU A 77 -0.83 -7.10 -3.66
C LEU A 77 0.11 -8.14 -3.05
N LEU A 78 -0.31 -9.40 -3.07
CA LEU A 78 0.40 -10.55 -2.50
C LEU A 78 1.45 -11.14 -3.46
N GLY A 79 1.51 -10.66 -4.71
CA GLY A 79 2.48 -11.08 -5.72
C GLY A 79 2.03 -12.24 -6.62
N GLY A 80 0.75 -12.61 -6.59
CA GLY A 80 0.16 -13.75 -7.32
C GLY A 80 -0.45 -13.43 -8.69
N GLY A 81 -0.33 -12.19 -9.18
CA GLY A 81 -0.96 -11.73 -10.43
C GLY A 81 -0.01 -11.63 -11.65
N GLY A 82 0.89 -12.59 -11.84
CA GLY A 82 1.79 -12.67 -13.00
C GLY A 82 3.26 -12.43 -12.65
N ASP A 83 3.98 -13.55 -12.53
CA ASP A 83 5.40 -13.64 -12.17
C ASP A 83 6.31 -12.69 -12.98
N GLU A 84 6.17 -12.66 -14.31
CA GLU A 84 7.18 -12.02 -15.18
C GLU A 84 7.38 -10.52 -14.94
N ARG A 85 6.29 -9.73 -14.87
CA ARG A 85 6.40 -8.25 -14.80
C ARG A 85 6.79 -7.76 -13.42
N LEU A 86 6.44 -8.54 -12.39
CA LEU A 86 6.78 -8.24 -11.01
C LEU A 86 8.27 -8.45 -10.78
N TYR A 87 8.83 -9.54 -11.31
CA TYR A 87 10.26 -9.81 -11.24
C TYR A 87 11.09 -8.74 -11.95
N ASP A 88 10.73 -8.36 -13.17
CA ASP A 88 11.46 -7.32 -13.91
C ASP A 88 11.54 -5.99 -13.13
N LEU A 89 10.43 -5.57 -12.51
CA LEU A 89 10.39 -4.31 -11.75
C LEU A 89 11.10 -4.38 -10.39
N ILE A 90 11.08 -5.55 -9.77
CA ILE A 90 11.76 -5.84 -8.50
C ILE A 90 13.28 -5.90 -8.75
N PHE A 91 13.72 -6.71 -9.72
CA PHE A 91 15.14 -6.91 -10.03
C PHE A 91 15.78 -5.73 -10.77
N ALA A 92 15.03 -4.88 -11.46
CA ALA A 92 15.55 -3.61 -11.98
C ALA A 92 16.06 -2.65 -10.89
N ARG A 93 15.62 -2.83 -9.63
CA ARG A 93 16.05 -2.02 -8.47
C ARG A 93 17.07 -2.73 -7.59
N PHE A 94 17.40 -3.99 -7.85
CA PHE A 94 18.45 -4.70 -7.13
C PHE A 94 19.74 -4.68 -7.92
N CYS A 95 20.85 -4.34 -7.25
CA CYS A 95 22.17 -4.53 -7.84
C CYS A 95 22.37 -6.02 -8.17
N ILE A 96 23.03 -6.30 -9.30
CA ILE A 96 23.36 -7.67 -9.74
C ILE A 96 24.08 -8.41 -8.59
N GLY A 97 23.49 -9.51 -8.13
CA GLY A 97 24.03 -10.35 -7.07
C GLY A 97 23.20 -10.42 -5.76
N LYS A 98 21.89 -10.14 -5.80
CA LYS A 98 20.97 -10.44 -4.69
C LYS A 98 19.98 -11.53 -5.07
#